data_AF-A0A5M9KVG3-F1
#
_entry.id   AF-A0A5M9KVG3-F1
#
_cell.length_a   1.000
_cell.length_b   1.000
_cell.length_c   1.000
_cell.angle_alpha   90.00
_cell.angle_beta   90.00
_cell.angle_gamma   90.00
#
_symmetry.space_group_name_H-M   'P 1'
#
loop_
_entity.id
_entity.type
_entity.pdbx_description
1 polymer ?
#
loop_
_entity_poly.entity_id
_entity_poly.type
_entity_poly.pdbx_seq_one_letter_code
_entity_poly.pdbx_strand_id
1 'polypeptide(L)'
;MVAFRNIITAALALATPITAAISAAEVTVNIKVVTQKSMALQQPAQSISLVNGPLILIGQGPFPKLIFGFADIVTTATAAISQMQGMPKEPAGPATDAVFEAFREFVRVHQALLNILIGKAGLFQAVPFIGQPIAAVLRQIEGVVDTIAFMLIATFEARASDFQKEASTLTGTLSLCIAKYDGLSVSRNANTMSTRRAIAV
;
A
#
# COMPACT_ATOMS: atom_id res chain seq x y z
N MET A 1 56.05 0.74 47.95
CA MET A 1 54.64 0.71 47.51
C MET A 1 54.63 0.45 46.02
N VAL A 2 54.18 -0.72 45.58
CA VAL A 2 53.89 -0.99 44.16
C VAL A 2 52.54 -1.67 44.13
N ALA A 3 51.57 -0.99 43.52
CA ALA A 3 50.16 -1.33 43.59
C ALA A 3 49.85 -2.53 42.69
N PHE A 4 49.20 -3.54 43.28
CA PHE A 4 48.41 -4.53 42.55
C PHE A 4 47.20 -3.82 41.95
N ARG A 5 47.05 -3.82 40.62
CA ARG A 5 45.81 -3.38 39.98
C ARG A 5 45.35 -4.44 38.99
N ASN A 6 44.45 -5.28 39.48
CA ASN A 6 43.58 -6.14 38.70
C ASN A 6 42.82 -5.29 37.68
N ILE A 7 42.89 -5.64 36.40
CA ILE A 7 41.88 -5.24 35.41
C ILE A 7 41.42 -6.54 34.75
N ILE A 8 40.27 -7.02 35.22
CA ILE A 8 39.54 -8.13 34.64
C ILE A 8 38.92 -7.60 33.33
N THR A 9 39.40 -8.11 32.20
CA THR A 9 38.83 -7.86 30.88
C THR A 9 37.52 -8.64 30.75
N ALA A 10 36.40 -8.04 31.15
CA ALA A 10 35.08 -8.61 30.92
C ALA A 10 34.70 -8.42 29.43
N ALA A 11 34.81 -9.50 28.65
CA ALA A 11 34.17 -9.57 27.34
C ALA A 11 32.65 -9.59 27.53
N LEU A 12 32.00 -8.44 27.30
CA LEU A 12 30.55 -8.38 27.09
C LEU A 12 30.25 -9.12 25.78
N ALA A 13 29.94 -10.41 25.88
CA ALA A 13 29.24 -11.09 24.80
C ALA A 13 27.90 -10.37 24.62
N LEU A 14 27.80 -9.57 23.56
CA LEU A 14 26.55 -9.00 23.10
C LEU A 14 25.64 -10.18 22.73
N ALA A 15 24.86 -10.66 23.68
CA ALA A 15 23.67 -11.45 23.39
C ALA A 15 22.74 -10.50 22.63
N THR A 16 22.92 -10.43 21.31
CA THR A 16 21.94 -9.82 20.43
C THR A 16 20.62 -10.54 20.72
N PRO A 17 19.54 -9.83 21.09
CA PRO A 17 18.26 -10.48 21.19
C PRO A 17 17.97 -11.06 19.80
N ILE A 18 17.99 -12.39 19.70
CA ILE A 18 17.38 -13.07 18.56
C ILE A 18 15.90 -12.83 18.77
N THR A 19 15.39 -11.73 18.20
CA THR A 19 13.96 -11.56 18.05
C THR A 19 13.49 -12.75 17.25
N ALA A 20 12.71 -13.63 17.85
CA ALA A 20 12.11 -14.74 17.13
C ALA A 20 11.39 -14.14 15.91
N ALA A 21 11.76 -14.59 14.72
CA ALA A 21 11.05 -14.18 13.52
C ALA A 21 9.57 -14.55 13.67
N ILE A 22 8.68 -13.72 13.12
CA ILE A 22 7.24 -14.00 13.22
C ILE A 22 6.89 -15.30 12.48
N SER A 23 5.81 -15.93 12.93
CA SER A 23 5.25 -17.13 12.33
C SER A 23 4.37 -16.82 11.11
N ALA A 24 4.14 -17.81 10.25
CA ALA A 24 3.17 -17.72 9.16
C ALA A 24 1.74 -17.37 9.64
N ALA A 25 1.37 -17.78 10.86
CA ALA A 25 0.10 -17.41 11.47
C ALA A 25 0.02 -15.90 11.76
N GLU A 26 1.10 -15.29 12.25
CA GLU A 26 1.19 -13.85 12.47
C GLU A 26 1.21 -13.07 11.15
N VAL A 27 1.89 -13.58 10.11
CA VAL A 27 1.80 -13.02 8.74
C VAL A 27 0.36 -12.99 8.27
N THR A 28 -0.38 -14.09 8.45
CA THR A 28 -1.80 -14.20 8.09
C THR A 28 -2.64 -13.16 8.83
N VAL A 29 -2.40 -12.96 10.12
CA VAL A 29 -3.10 -11.94 10.93
C VAL A 29 -2.79 -10.54 10.43
N ASN A 30 -1.52 -10.22 10.19
CA ASN A 30 -1.09 -8.92 9.68
C ASN A 30 -1.75 -8.58 8.33
N ILE A 31 -1.79 -9.53 7.40
CA ILE A 31 -2.49 -9.36 6.11
C ILE A 31 -3.98 -9.09 6.34
N LYS A 32 -4.64 -9.85 7.21
CA LYS A 32 -6.07 -9.63 7.53
C LYS A 32 -6.35 -8.26 8.12
N VAL A 33 -5.46 -7.71 8.95
CA VAL A 33 -5.60 -6.34 9.49
C VAL A 33 -5.56 -5.31 8.35
N VAL A 34 -4.63 -5.46 7.41
CA VAL A 34 -4.56 -4.59 6.22
C VAL A 34 -5.81 -4.73 5.34
N THR A 35 -6.33 -5.95 5.19
CA THR A 35 -7.60 -6.21 4.50
C THR A 35 -8.76 -5.46 5.16
N GLN A 36 -8.90 -5.54 6.49
CA GLN A 36 -9.96 -4.86 7.23
C GLN A 36 -9.90 -3.34 7.05
N LYS A 37 -8.71 -2.74 7.10
CA LYS A 37 -8.53 -1.30 6.82
C LYS A 37 -8.95 -0.95 5.40
N SER A 38 -8.62 -1.81 4.42
CA SER A 38 -9.06 -1.64 3.03
C SER A 38 -10.59 -1.73 2.88
N MET A 39 -11.24 -2.65 3.59
CA MET A 39 -12.72 -2.74 3.61
C MET A 39 -13.34 -1.47 4.20
N ALA A 40 -12.80 -0.95 5.30
CA ALA A 40 -13.32 0.23 5.98
C ALA A 40 -13.30 1.49 5.10
N LEU A 41 -12.36 1.57 4.14
CA LEU A 41 -12.25 2.69 3.20
C LEU A 41 -13.26 2.64 2.05
N GLN A 42 -13.93 1.50 1.82
CA GLN A 42 -14.89 1.38 0.71
C GLN A 42 -16.08 2.31 0.89
N GLN A 43 -16.60 2.47 2.11
CA GLN A 43 -17.74 3.36 2.38
C GLN A 43 -17.40 4.84 2.13
N PRO A 44 -16.29 5.40 2.67
CA PRO A 44 -15.80 6.72 2.28
C PRO A 44 -15.63 6.88 0.76
N ALA A 45 -15.05 5.89 0.07
CA ALA A 45 -14.86 5.92 -1.38
C ALA A 45 -16.19 5.98 -2.15
N GLN A 46 -17.20 5.22 -1.71
CA GLN A 46 -18.53 5.23 -2.34
C GLN A 46 -19.25 6.57 -2.16
N SER A 47 -19.01 7.26 -1.03
CA SER A 47 -19.61 8.56 -0.72
C SER A 47 -19.08 9.74 -1.54
N ILE A 48 -18.02 9.52 -2.34
CA ILE A 48 -17.52 10.52 -3.29
C ILE A 48 -18.61 10.87 -4.30
N SER A 49 -18.87 12.17 -4.45
CA SER A 49 -19.84 12.74 -5.39
C SER A 49 -19.33 14.04 -5.97
N LEU A 50 -19.97 14.53 -7.04
CA LEU A 50 -19.66 15.84 -7.64
C LEU A 50 -19.83 17.01 -6.65
N VAL A 51 -20.72 16.87 -5.67
CA VAL A 51 -21.00 17.91 -4.66
C VAL A 51 -19.91 17.91 -3.58
N ASN A 52 -19.52 16.73 -3.09
CA ASN A 52 -18.59 16.62 -1.96
C ASN A 52 -17.12 16.54 -2.40
N GLY A 53 -16.84 16.21 -3.66
CA GLY A 53 -15.48 16.03 -4.14
C GLY A 53 -14.62 17.30 -4.13
N PRO A 54 -15.12 18.46 -4.59
CA PRO A 54 -14.36 19.72 -4.54
C PRO A 54 -14.01 20.19 -3.12
N LEU A 55 -14.69 19.66 -2.08
CA LEU A 55 -14.41 19.99 -0.68
C LEU A 55 -13.00 19.58 -0.23
N ILE A 56 -12.31 18.71 -0.96
CA ILE A 56 -10.90 18.37 -0.70
C ILE A 56 -10.01 19.62 -0.65
N LEU A 57 -10.33 20.66 -1.44
CA LEU A 57 -9.55 21.90 -1.53
C LEU A 57 -9.53 22.69 -0.21
N ILE A 58 -10.54 22.48 0.64
CA ILE A 58 -10.65 23.07 1.98
C ILE A 58 -10.53 22.01 3.08
N GLY A 59 -10.00 20.83 2.76
CA GLY A 59 -9.80 19.74 3.72
C GLY A 59 -11.09 19.09 4.24
N GLN A 60 -12.21 19.22 3.51
CA GLN A 60 -13.50 18.62 3.86
C GLN A 60 -13.89 17.49 2.91
N GLY A 61 -14.99 16.80 3.24
CA GLY A 61 -15.54 15.73 2.42
C GLY A 61 -14.88 14.35 2.66
N PRO A 62 -15.07 13.40 1.73
CA PRO A 62 -14.63 12.02 1.90
C PRO A 62 -13.13 11.81 1.60
N PHE A 63 -12.50 12.70 0.82
CA PHE A 63 -11.11 12.56 0.42
C PHE A 63 -10.10 12.60 1.57
N PRO A 64 -10.20 13.52 2.56
CA PRO A 64 -9.33 13.47 3.74
C PRO A 64 -9.37 12.12 4.46
N LYS A 65 -10.56 11.54 4.64
CA LYS A 65 -10.71 10.21 5.26
C LYS A 65 -10.00 9.11 4.47
N LEU A 66 -10.06 9.17 3.14
CA LEU A 66 -9.35 8.23 2.27
C LEU A 66 -7.85 8.40 2.37
N ILE A 67 -7.33 9.64 2.32
CA ILE A 67 -5.90 9.92 2.43
C ILE A 67 -5.37 9.40 3.77
N PHE A 68 -6.04 9.71 4.88
CA PHE A 68 -5.64 9.23 6.20
C PHE A 68 -5.73 7.71 6.33
N GLY A 69 -6.80 7.09 5.83
CA GLY A 69 -6.93 5.63 5.89
C GLY A 69 -5.90 4.90 5.01
N PHE A 70 -5.54 5.46 3.86
CA PHE A 70 -4.47 4.93 3.03
C PHE A 70 -3.10 5.09 3.69
N ALA A 71 -2.83 6.23 4.33
CA ALA A 71 -1.62 6.41 5.12
C ALA A 71 -1.55 5.41 6.29
N ASP A 72 -2.66 5.14 6.96
CA ASP A 72 -2.75 4.12 8.03
C ASP A 72 -2.51 2.69 7.50
N ILE A 73 -3.03 2.36 6.30
CA ILE A 73 -2.68 1.11 5.60
C ILE A 73 -1.17 1.04 5.37
N VAL A 74 -0.56 2.09 4.82
CA VAL A 74 0.90 2.16 4.56
C VAL A 74 1.68 1.95 5.86
N THR A 75 1.33 2.63 6.95
CA THR A 75 1.99 2.48 8.25
C THR A 75 1.86 1.05 8.78
N THR A 76 0.65 0.47 8.72
CA THR A 76 0.38 -0.88 9.22
C THR A 76 1.16 -1.94 8.42
N ALA A 77 1.14 -1.81 7.09
CA ALA A 77 1.83 -2.72 6.21
C ALA A 77 3.36 -2.56 6.30
N THR A 78 3.88 -1.34 6.53
CA THR A 78 5.30 -1.11 6.84
C THR A 78 5.73 -1.79 8.14
N ALA A 79 4.87 -1.77 9.18
CA ALA A 79 5.14 -2.50 10.41
C ALA A 79 5.17 -4.02 10.17
N ALA A 80 4.24 -4.55 9.38
CA ALA A 80 4.21 -5.96 9.00
C ALA A 80 5.47 -6.38 8.20
N ILE A 81 5.93 -5.54 7.25
CA ILE A 81 7.19 -5.73 6.52
C ILE A 81 8.35 -5.87 7.52
N SER A 82 8.48 -4.93 8.45
CA SER A 82 9.57 -4.95 9.44
C SER A 82 9.54 -6.22 10.31
N GLN A 83 8.36 -6.71 10.66
CA GLN A 83 8.21 -7.94 11.45
C GLN A 83 8.55 -9.22 10.66
N MET A 84 8.33 -9.23 9.35
CA MET A 84 8.69 -10.34 8.48
C MET A 84 10.19 -10.40 8.14
N GLN A 85 10.97 -9.36 8.46
CA GLN A 85 12.40 -9.35 8.19
C GLN A 85 13.11 -10.47 8.95
N GLY A 86 13.91 -11.26 8.22
CA GLY A 86 14.64 -12.39 8.81
C GLY A 86 13.78 -13.64 9.04
N MET A 87 12.52 -13.66 8.58
CA MET A 87 11.71 -14.88 8.60
C MET A 87 12.37 -15.95 7.73
N PRO A 88 12.63 -17.16 8.27
CA PRO A 88 13.16 -18.27 7.48
C PRO A 88 12.13 -18.70 6.43
N LYS A 89 12.58 -19.45 5.43
CA LYS A 89 11.68 -20.03 4.43
C LYS A 89 10.69 -20.96 5.12
N GLU A 90 9.41 -20.78 4.80
CA GLU A 90 8.34 -21.63 5.32
C GLU A 90 8.14 -22.83 4.38
N PRO A 91 8.12 -24.08 4.89
CA PRO A 91 7.85 -25.25 4.08
C PRO A 91 6.42 -25.26 3.52
N ALA A 92 6.20 -26.07 2.49
CA ALA A 92 4.87 -26.32 1.97
C ALA A 92 3.97 -26.92 3.07
N GLY A 93 2.72 -26.45 3.16
CA GLY A 93 1.76 -26.97 4.11
C GLY A 93 0.64 -25.98 4.45
N PRO A 94 -0.23 -26.35 5.42
CA PRO A 94 -1.42 -25.58 5.75
C PRO A 94 -1.14 -24.12 6.18
N ALA A 95 0.01 -23.86 6.80
CA ALA A 95 0.40 -22.52 7.21
C ALA A 95 0.69 -21.61 6.00
N THR A 96 1.45 -22.14 5.03
CA THR A 96 1.71 -21.48 3.75
C THR A 96 0.43 -21.23 2.96
N ASP A 97 -0.48 -22.20 2.92
CA ASP A 97 -1.77 -22.06 2.25
C ASP A 97 -2.66 -21.00 2.93
N ALA A 98 -2.66 -20.93 4.26
CA ALA A 98 -3.41 -19.91 5.00
C ALA A 98 -2.92 -18.48 4.72
N VAL A 99 -1.60 -18.29 4.60
CA VAL A 99 -1.02 -16.99 4.23
C VAL A 99 -1.42 -16.62 2.81
N PHE A 100 -1.35 -17.58 1.87
CA PHE A 100 -1.77 -17.35 0.49
C PHE A 100 -3.26 -16.96 0.41
N GLU A 101 -4.14 -17.67 1.10
CA GLU A 101 -5.56 -17.36 1.11
C GLU A 101 -5.86 -15.98 1.71
N ALA A 102 -5.15 -15.59 2.77
CA ALA A 102 -5.26 -14.24 3.32
C ALA A 102 -4.78 -13.18 2.34
N PHE A 103 -3.68 -13.42 1.62
CA PHE A 103 -3.18 -12.49 0.60
C PHE A 103 -4.14 -12.36 -0.59
N ARG A 104 -4.71 -13.47 -1.06
CA ARG A 104 -5.73 -13.48 -2.11
C ARG A 104 -6.96 -12.67 -1.72
N GLU A 105 -7.44 -12.83 -0.48
CA GLU A 105 -8.56 -12.05 0.02
C GLU A 105 -8.22 -10.55 0.16
N PHE A 106 -7.01 -10.23 0.62
CA PHE A 106 -6.51 -8.86 0.62
C PHE A 106 -6.55 -8.25 -0.78
N VAL A 107 -5.99 -8.94 -1.78
CA VAL A 107 -5.95 -8.48 -3.18
C VAL A 107 -7.36 -8.21 -3.69
N ARG A 108 -8.29 -9.15 -3.49
CA ARG A 108 -9.69 -9.01 -3.90
C ARG A 108 -10.37 -7.79 -3.27
N VAL A 109 -10.24 -7.62 -1.96
CA VAL A 109 -10.84 -6.50 -1.22
C VAL A 109 -10.23 -5.15 -1.60
N HIS A 110 -8.91 -5.11 -1.75
CA HIS A 110 -8.20 -3.88 -2.09
C HIS A 110 -8.50 -3.47 -3.54
N GLN A 111 -8.57 -4.42 -4.47
CA GLN A 111 -9.05 -4.15 -5.84
C GLN A 111 -10.47 -3.61 -5.87
N ALA A 112 -11.38 -4.12 -5.04
CA ALA A 112 -12.74 -3.58 -4.96
C ALA A 112 -12.74 -2.09 -4.54
N LEU A 113 -11.91 -1.72 -3.56
CA LEU A 113 -11.71 -0.33 -3.15
C LEU A 113 -11.15 0.53 -4.31
N LEU A 114 -10.10 0.06 -4.98
CA LEU A 114 -9.47 0.77 -6.09
C LEU A 114 -10.43 0.95 -7.28
N ASN A 115 -11.22 -0.07 -7.60
CA ASN A 115 -12.23 0.00 -8.67
C ASN A 115 -13.31 1.04 -8.37
N ILE A 116 -13.72 1.20 -7.11
CA ILE A 116 -14.62 2.29 -6.70
C ILE A 116 -13.95 3.64 -7.00
N LEU A 117 -12.69 3.83 -6.57
CA LEU A 117 -11.97 5.08 -6.79
C LEU A 117 -11.74 5.39 -8.28
N ILE A 118 -11.41 4.38 -9.09
CA ILE A 118 -11.31 4.50 -10.55
C ILE A 118 -12.62 5.01 -11.15
N GLY A 119 -13.76 4.44 -10.75
CA GLY A 119 -15.08 4.88 -11.19
C GLY A 119 -15.38 6.33 -10.76
N LYS A 120 -15.03 6.69 -9.53
CA LYS A 120 -15.25 8.04 -8.98
C LYS A 120 -14.32 9.09 -9.58
N ALA A 121 -13.10 8.73 -9.99
CA ALA A 121 -12.18 9.64 -10.67
C ALA A 121 -12.81 10.19 -11.97
N GLY A 122 -13.66 9.42 -12.65
CA GLY A 122 -14.42 9.87 -13.82
C GLY A 122 -15.32 11.09 -13.57
N LEU A 123 -15.75 11.33 -12.33
CA LEU A 123 -16.57 12.49 -11.97
C LEU A 123 -15.80 13.81 -12.03
N PHE A 124 -14.48 13.78 -11.84
CA PHE A 124 -13.68 14.99 -11.63
C PHE A 124 -12.82 15.39 -12.83
N GLN A 125 -13.06 14.81 -14.01
CA GLN A 125 -12.29 15.13 -15.22
C GLN A 125 -12.26 16.63 -15.53
N ALA A 126 -13.33 17.36 -15.19
CA ALA A 126 -13.44 18.80 -15.39
C ALA A 126 -12.92 19.66 -14.22
N VAL A 127 -12.53 19.06 -13.09
CA VAL A 127 -12.14 19.80 -11.87
C VAL A 127 -10.63 19.69 -11.64
N PRO A 128 -9.87 20.79 -11.77
CA PRO A 128 -8.42 20.73 -11.70
C PRO A 128 -7.92 20.55 -10.26
N PHE A 129 -6.75 19.92 -10.12
CA PHE A 129 -5.95 19.78 -8.87
C PHE A 129 -6.53 18.89 -7.74
N ILE A 130 -7.63 18.17 -7.95
CA ILE A 130 -8.17 17.22 -6.95
C ILE A 130 -7.35 15.92 -6.88
N GLY A 131 -6.66 15.57 -7.96
CA GLY A 131 -6.05 14.26 -8.14
C GLY A 131 -4.76 13.99 -7.35
N GLN A 132 -3.90 15.01 -7.21
CA GLN A 132 -2.53 14.81 -6.72
C GLN A 132 -2.42 14.23 -5.30
N PRO A 133 -3.18 14.70 -4.29
CA PRO A 133 -3.09 14.15 -2.94
C PRO A 133 -3.42 12.66 -2.88
N ILE A 134 -4.37 12.21 -3.70
CA ILE A 134 -4.76 10.80 -3.77
C ILE A 134 -3.71 9.99 -4.54
N ALA A 135 -3.24 10.49 -5.69
CA ALA A 135 -2.18 9.82 -6.44
C ALA A 135 -0.90 9.64 -5.60
N ALA A 136 -0.53 10.64 -4.79
CA ALA A 136 0.64 10.58 -3.92
C ALA A 136 0.56 9.44 -2.89
N VAL A 137 -0.58 9.27 -2.20
CA VAL A 137 -0.72 8.18 -1.23
C VAL A 137 -0.86 6.81 -1.90
N LEU A 138 -1.52 6.73 -3.06
CA LEU A 138 -1.62 5.48 -3.83
C LEU A 138 -0.24 4.96 -4.27
N ARG A 139 0.71 5.83 -4.63
CA ARG A 139 2.09 5.42 -4.92
C ARG A 139 2.82 4.85 -3.71
N GLN A 140 2.52 5.34 -2.51
CA GLN A 140 3.09 4.76 -1.28
C GLN A 140 2.54 3.35 -1.04
N ILE A 141 1.24 3.14 -1.31
CA ILE A 141 0.63 1.81 -1.24
C ILE A 141 1.27 0.86 -2.24
N GLU A 142 1.46 1.29 -3.49
CA GLU A 142 2.14 0.50 -4.52
C GLU A 142 3.51 0.00 -4.05
N GLY A 143 4.35 0.89 -3.51
CA GLY A 143 5.67 0.50 -2.99
C GLY A 143 5.61 -0.51 -1.82
N VAL A 144 4.65 -0.36 -0.92
CA VAL A 144 4.48 -1.27 0.22
C VAL A 144 3.91 -2.63 -0.22
N VAL A 145 2.93 -2.64 -1.12
CA VAL A 145 2.35 -3.86 -1.69
C VAL A 145 3.42 -4.65 -2.46
N ASP A 146 4.22 -3.98 -3.28
CA ASP A 146 5.32 -4.62 -4.02
C ASP A 146 6.33 -5.25 -3.05
N THR A 147 6.70 -4.54 -1.97
CA THR A 147 7.62 -5.05 -0.96
C THR A 147 7.04 -6.28 -0.25
N ILE A 148 5.78 -6.25 0.17
CA ILE A 148 5.11 -7.41 0.77
C ILE A 148 5.07 -8.58 -0.20
N ALA A 149 4.74 -8.34 -1.47
CA ALA A 149 4.70 -9.38 -2.50
C ALA A 149 6.08 -10.05 -2.65
N PHE A 150 7.16 -9.27 -2.73
CA PHE A 150 8.52 -9.83 -2.80
C PHE A 150 8.87 -10.66 -1.57
N MET A 151 8.52 -10.20 -0.36
CA MET A 151 8.77 -10.95 0.87
C MET A 151 7.97 -12.26 0.90
N LEU A 152 6.68 -12.22 0.54
CA LEU A 152 5.85 -13.43 0.48
C LEU A 152 6.37 -14.45 -0.53
N ILE A 153 6.78 -13.99 -1.71
CA ILE A 153 7.38 -14.86 -2.75
C ILE A 153 8.67 -15.52 -2.24
N ALA A 154 9.53 -14.77 -1.55
CA ALA A 154 10.80 -15.27 -1.03
C ALA A 154 10.64 -16.23 0.17
N THR A 155 9.68 -15.94 1.06
CA THR A 155 9.45 -16.73 2.27
C THR A 155 8.64 -18.01 2.00
N PHE A 156 7.66 -17.95 1.10
CA PHE A 156 6.70 -19.03 0.84
C PHE A 156 6.89 -19.64 -0.55
N GLU A 157 8.10 -20.15 -0.83
CA GLU A 157 8.53 -20.58 -2.18
C GLU A 157 7.59 -21.58 -2.85
N ALA A 158 6.98 -22.48 -2.06
CA ALA A 158 6.03 -23.48 -2.55
C ALA A 158 4.81 -22.88 -3.28
N ARG A 159 4.44 -21.63 -2.96
CA ARG A 159 3.33 -20.89 -3.57
C ARG A 159 3.79 -19.61 -4.28
N ALA A 160 5.10 -19.45 -4.53
CA ALA A 160 5.68 -18.25 -5.13
C ALA A 160 4.97 -17.81 -6.41
N SER A 161 4.68 -18.76 -7.32
CA SER A 161 4.00 -18.44 -8.58
C SER A 161 2.57 -17.93 -8.39
N ASP A 162 1.89 -18.36 -7.32
CA ASP A 162 0.53 -17.91 -7.03
C ASP A 162 0.55 -16.52 -6.39
N PHE A 163 1.46 -16.28 -5.44
CA PHE A 163 1.69 -14.93 -4.89
C PHE A 163 2.04 -13.93 -5.99
N GLN A 164 2.89 -14.32 -6.94
CA GLN A 164 3.28 -13.46 -8.06
C GLN A 164 2.09 -13.11 -8.95
N LYS A 165 1.20 -14.06 -9.24
CA LYS A 165 -0.02 -13.79 -10.03
C LYS A 165 -0.92 -12.79 -9.31
N GLU A 166 -1.26 -13.06 -8.05
CA GLU A 166 -2.12 -12.18 -7.24
C GLU A 166 -1.53 -10.77 -7.13
N ALA A 167 -0.24 -10.66 -6.82
CA ALA A 167 0.47 -9.37 -6.78
C ALA A 167 0.40 -8.62 -8.11
N SER A 168 0.66 -9.31 -9.24
CA SER A 168 0.61 -8.69 -10.57
C SER A 168 -0.77 -8.11 -10.90
N THR A 169 -1.85 -8.81 -10.51
CA THR A 169 -3.21 -8.28 -10.72
C THR A 169 -3.49 -7.04 -9.87
N LEU A 170 -3.00 -7.01 -8.63
CA LEU A 170 -3.14 -5.86 -7.73
C LEU A 170 -2.33 -4.66 -8.24
N THR A 171 -1.07 -4.86 -8.63
CA THR A 171 -0.21 -3.82 -9.22
C THR A 171 -0.89 -3.20 -10.43
N GLY A 172 -1.43 -4.01 -11.36
CA GLY A 172 -2.15 -3.48 -12.53
C GLY A 172 -3.35 -2.59 -12.16
N THR A 173 -4.08 -2.93 -11.10
CA THR A 173 -5.22 -2.12 -10.62
C THR A 173 -4.75 -0.83 -9.93
N LEU A 174 -3.68 -0.89 -9.14
CA LEU A 174 -3.06 0.26 -8.50
C LEU A 174 -2.55 1.26 -9.53
N SER A 175 -1.76 0.82 -10.51
CA SER A 175 -1.20 1.68 -11.53
C SER A 175 -2.30 2.35 -12.36
N LEU A 176 -3.39 1.64 -12.68
CA LEU A 176 -4.56 2.24 -13.32
C LEU A 176 -5.21 3.32 -12.46
N CYS A 177 -5.41 3.06 -11.16
CA CYS A 177 -5.98 4.03 -10.23
C CYS A 177 -5.10 5.28 -10.12
N ILE A 178 -3.80 5.12 -9.93
CA ILE A 178 -2.82 6.21 -9.90
C ILE A 178 -2.92 7.04 -11.18
N ALA A 179 -2.90 6.40 -12.35
CA ALA A 179 -3.00 7.08 -13.63
C ALA A 179 -4.31 7.90 -13.78
N LYS A 180 -5.44 7.39 -13.28
CA LYS A 180 -6.71 8.12 -13.28
C LYS A 180 -6.62 9.38 -12.44
N TYR A 181 -6.09 9.31 -11.23
CA TYR A 181 -5.96 10.47 -10.35
C TYR A 181 -4.87 11.43 -10.82
N ASP A 182 -3.76 10.96 -11.38
CA ASP A 182 -2.76 11.82 -12.01
C ASP A 182 -3.34 12.59 -13.20
N GLY A 183 -4.15 11.96 -14.05
CA GLY A 183 -4.80 12.63 -15.18
C GLY A 183 -5.66 13.84 -14.78
N LEU A 184 -6.28 13.80 -13.60
CA LEU A 184 -7.07 14.92 -13.05
C LEU A 184 -6.22 16.15 -12.73
N SER A 185 -4.91 15.98 -12.58
CA SER A 185 -3.99 17.10 -12.33
C SER A 185 -3.55 17.82 -13.61
N VAL A 186 -3.69 17.18 -14.78
CA VAL A 186 -3.16 17.67 -16.08
C VAL A 186 -4.24 18.37 -16.93
N SER A 187 -5.52 18.29 -16.59
CA SER A 187 -6.66 18.72 -17.44
C SER A 187 -6.74 20.23 -17.80
N ARG A 188 -5.71 21.03 -17.56
CA ARG A 188 -5.64 22.42 -18.04
C ARG A 188 -5.10 22.58 -19.47
N ASN A 189 -4.43 21.57 -20.05
CA ASN A 189 -3.59 21.79 -21.25
C ASN A 189 -4.08 21.18 -22.58
N ALA A 190 -5.16 20.38 -22.61
CA ALA A 190 -5.66 19.84 -23.88
C ALA A 190 -6.43 20.88 -24.72
N ASN A 191 -6.99 21.92 -24.09
CA ASN A 191 -7.87 22.88 -24.78
C ASN A 191 -7.15 24.14 -25.31
N THR A 192 -5.89 24.39 -24.93
CA THR A 192 -5.13 25.56 -25.39
C THR A 192 -4.33 25.30 -26.68
N MET A 193 -4.13 24.05 -27.09
CA MET A 193 -3.47 23.71 -28.35
C MET A 193 -4.39 23.77 -29.57
N SER A 194 -5.70 23.52 -29.41
CA SER A 194 -6.67 23.57 -30.52
C SER A 194 -6.88 25.01 -31.01
N THR A 195 -7.00 25.98 -30.09
CA THR A 195 -7.31 27.37 -30.44
C THR A 195 -6.13 28.13 -31.07
N ARG A 196 -4.88 27.71 -30.80
CA ARG A 196 -3.69 28.35 -31.39
C ARG A 196 -3.49 28.04 -32.88
N ARG A 197 -4.11 26.99 -33.41
CA ARG A 197 -4.05 26.65 -34.84
C ARG A 197 -5.12 27.34 -35.68
N ALA A 198 -6.12 27.98 -35.05
CA ALA A 198 -7.21 28.67 -35.74
C ALA A 198 -7.00 30.19 -35.91
N ILE A 199 -5.98 30.77 -35.27
CA ILE A 199 -5.67 32.22 -35.32
C ILE A 199 -4.43 32.51 -36.19
N ALA A 200 -3.81 31.47 -36.76
CA ALA A 200 -2.72 31.61 -37.72
C ALA A 200 -3.23 31.35 -39.14
N VAL A 201 -4.04 32.27 -39.66
CA VAL A 201 -4.36 32.43 -41.10
C VAL A 201 -4.25 33.91 -41.42
#